data_AF-A0AAQ0BTJ4-F1
#
_entry.id   AF-A0AAQ0BTJ4-F1
#
_cell.length_a   1.000
_cell.length_b   1.000
_cell.length_c   1.000
_cell.angle_alpha   90.00
_cell.angle_beta   90.00
_cell.angle_gamma   90.00
#
_symmetry.space_group_name_H-M   'P 1'
#
loop_
_entity.id
_entity.type
_entity.pdbx_description
1 polymer ?
#
loop_
_entity_poly.entity_id
_entity_poly.type
_entity_poly.pdbx_seq_one_letter_code
_entity_poly.pdbx_strand_id
1 'polypeptide(L)'
;MGLPIHTVEVLPGSNPPAQPDRVAVALLTAVATAAGSGAGAAVTTAITGLALPATYSVQVTPNQDAVAYVTSKSQTGFSVVLNPRLAANTLAAGTVDITIFA
;
A
#
# COMPACT_ATOMS: atom_id res chain seq x y z
N MET A 1 -9.04 3.67 22.20
CA MET A 1 -10.47 3.33 22.17
C MET A 1 -10.87 3.23 20.72
N GLY A 2 -11.06 2.01 20.19
CA GLY A 2 -11.45 1.80 18.79
C GLY A 2 -12.98 1.89 18.64
N LEU A 3 -13.45 2.59 17.60
CA LEU A 3 -14.88 2.69 17.28
C LEU A 3 -15.36 1.39 16.59
N PRO A 4 -16.45 0.76 17.05
CA PRO A 4 -17.03 -0.37 16.36
C PRO A 4 -17.66 0.10 15.04
N ILE A 5 -17.15 -0.42 13.92
CA ILE A 5 -17.78 -0.26 12.61
C ILE A 5 -18.92 -1.30 12.55
N HIS A 6 -20.18 -0.83 12.55
CA HIS A 6 -21.34 -1.73 12.47
C HIS A 6 -21.78 -1.88 11.02
N THR A 7 -21.76 -3.14 10.53
CA THR A 7 -22.13 -3.63 9.19
C THR A 7 -21.28 -3.08 8.04
N VAL A 8 -20.39 -3.92 7.50
CA VAL A 8 -19.71 -3.65 6.22
C VAL A 8 -20.54 -4.28 5.11
N GLU A 9 -20.97 -3.46 4.14
CA GLU A 9 -21.68 -3.93 2.95
C GLU A 9 -20.71 -4.05 1.77
N VAL A 10 -20.77 -5.20 1.08
CA VAL A 10 -20.04 -5.44 -0.16
C VAL A 10 -20.97 -5.09 -1.32
N LEU A 11 -20.69 -3.97 -2.00
CA LEU A 11 -21.52 -3.47 -3.10
C LEU A 11 -21.56 -4.46 -4.29
N PRO A 12 -22.70 -4.57 -5.00
CA PRO A 12 -22.79 -5.36 -6.22
C PRO A 12 -21.72 -4.97 -7.24
N GLY A 13 -21.01 -5.96 -7.79
CA GLY A 13 -19.94 -5.76 -8.78
C GLY A 13 -18.56 -5.43 -8.19
N SER A 14 -18.41 -5.38 -6.87
CA SER A 14 -17.08 -5.30 -6.23
C SER A 14 -16.35 -6.65 -6.30
N ASN A 15 -15.02 -6.62 -6.27
CA ASN A 15 -14.23 -7.83 -6.07
C ASN A 15 -14.48 -8.30 -4.62
N PRO A 16 -15.01 -9.51 -4.41
CA PRO A 16 -15.37 -9.95 -3.08
C PRO A 16 -14.11 -10.03 -2.19
N PRO A 17 -14.22 -9.67 -0.90
CA PRO A 17 -13.14 -9.89 0.06
C PRO A 17 -12.74 -11.37 0.08
N ALA A 18 -11.49 -11.65 0.45
CA ALA A 18 -10.99 -13.01 0.53
C ALA A 18 -11.80 -13.87 1.51
N GLN A 19 -12.46 -13.23 2.48
CA GLN A 19 -13.40 -13.88 3.39
C GLN A 19 -14.78 -13.22 3.31
N PRO A 20 -15.86 -13.99 3.07
CA PRO A 20 -17.19 -13.44 2.86
C PRO A 20 -17.88 -12.99 4.15
N ASP A 21 -17.38 -13.38 5.32
CA ASP A 21 -17.99 -13.14 6.62
C ASP A 21 -17.27 -12.05 7.44
N ARG A 22 -16.13 -11.53 6.96
CA ARG A 22 -15.30 -10.57 7.69
C ARG A 22 -14.44 -9.74 6.75
N VAL A 23 -14.02 -8.57 7.23
CA VAL A 23 -13.01 -7.72 6.58
C VAL A 23 -11.76 -7.70 7.44
N ALA A 24 -10.62 -8.06 6.84
CA ALA A 24 -9.32 -7.93 7.46
C ALA A 24 -8.69 -6.58 7.07
N VAL A 25 -8.23 -5.84 8.08
CA VAL A 25 -7.50 -4.59 7.89
C VAL A 25 -6.11 -4.73 8.51
N ALA A 26 -5.07 -4.43 7.74
CA ALA A 26 -3.72 -4.29 8.26
C ALA A 26 -3.20 -2.88 7.97
N LEU A 27 -2.50 -2.31 8.93
CA LEU A 27 -1.89 -0.98 8.83
C LEU A 27 -0.38 -1.12 9.06
N LEU A 28 0.40 -0.67 8.10
CA LEU A 28 1.84 -0.46 8.25
C LEU A 28 2.10 1.03 8.23
N THR A 29 2.57 1.58 9.35
CA THR A 29 2.90 3.01 9.46
C THR A 29 4.39 3.23 9.33
N ALA A 30 4.75 4.42 8.83
CA ALA A 30 6.12 4.90 8.74
C ALA A 30 7.10 3.91 8.09
N VAL A 31 6.65 3.19 7.04
CA VAL A 31 7.50 2.25 6.31
C VAL A 31 8.59 3.04 5.59
N ALA A 32 9.85 2.79 5.93
CA ALA A 32 10.98 3.52 5.36
C ALA A 32 11.13 3.24 3.86
N THR A 33 11.38 4.30 3.10
CA THR A 33 11.69 4.23 1.67
C THR A 33 13.06 4.83 1.40
N ALA A 34 13.80 4.23 0.47
CA ALA A 34 15.11 4.75 0.05
C ALA A 34 14.98 6.09 -0.70
N ALA A 35 16.09 6.79 -0.85
CA ALA A 35 16.17 7.93 -1.77
C ALA A 35 16.20 7.45 -3.23
N GLY A 36 15.66 8.27 -4.14
CA GLY A 36 15.78 8.05 -5.57
C GLY A 36 17.23 8.25 -6.04
N SER A 37 17.64 7.52 -7.07
CA SER A 37 19.00 7.61 -7.64
C SER A 37 19.25 8.89 -8.47
N GLY A 38 18.26 9.78 -8.56
CA GLY A 38 18.33 11.02 -9.33
C GLY A 38 16.94 11.60 -9.60
N ALA A 39 16.91 12.70 -10.35
CA ALA A 39 15.66 13.34 -10.76
C ALA A 39 14.83 12.39 -11.64
N GLY A 40 13.53 12.27 -11.33
CA GLY A 40 12.62 11.40 -12.06
C GLY A 40 12.75 9.91 -11.72
N ALA A 41 13.69 9.52 -10.86
CA ALA A 41 13.91 8.12 -10.51
C ALA A 41 12.81 7.58 -9.61
N ALA A 42 12.26 6.43 -9.99
CA ALA A 42 11.33 5.66 -9.17
C ALA A 42 12.04 5.00 -7.98
N VAL A 43 11.40 4.99 -6.81
CA VAL A 43 11.87 4.24 -5.64
C VAL A 43 10.96 3.03 -5.46
N THR A 44 11.55 1.83 -5.42
CA THR A 44 10.82 0.59 -5.13
C THR A 44 11.19 0.08 -3.76
N THR A 45 10.19 -0.14 -2.91
CA THR A 45 10.34 -0.69 -1.55
C THR A 45 9.58 -2.01 -1.48
N ALA A 46 10.29 -3.09 -1.15
CA ALA A 46 9.70 -4.41 -0.99
C ALA A 46 9.11 -4.54 0.42
N ILE A 47 7.82 -4.86 0.49
CA ILE A 47 7.12 -5.20 1.73
C ILE A 47 7.02 -6.71 1.79
N THR A 48 7.60 -7.32 2.83
CA THR A 48 7.72 -8.77 2.96
C THR A 48 7.36 -9.22 4.38
N GLY A 49 7.23 -10.53 4.59
CA GLY A 49 6.94 -11.09 5.91
C GLY A 49 5.47 -10.98 6.33
N LEU A 50 4.58 -10.72 5.38
CA LEU A 50 3.15 -10.66 5.62
C LEU A 50 2.49 -12.03 5.37
N ALA A 51 1.32 -12.26 5.96
CA ALA A 51 0.46 -13.40 5.66
C ALA A 51 -0.85 -12.87 5.10
N LEU A 52 -0.85 -12.60 3.79
CA LEU A 52 -1.97 -12.00 3.06
C LEU A 52 -2.77 -13.08 2.32
N PRO A 53 -4.10 -12.93 2.20
CA PRO A 53 -4.90 -13.84 1.41
C PRO A 53 -4.67 -13.66 -0.09
N ALA A 54 -5.29 -14.52 -0.90
CA ALA A 54 -5.15 -14.49 -2.36
C ALA A 54 -5.66 -13.18 -3.01
N THR A 55 -6.71 -12.58 -2.44
CA THR A 55 -7.33 -11.33 -2.91
C THR A 55 -7.24 -10.26 -1.83
N TYR A 56 -6.53 -9.18 -2.13
CA TYR A 56 -6.42 -8.03 -1.24
C TYR A 56 -6.15 -6.73 -2.00
N SER A 57 -6.61 -5.64 -1.42
CA SER A 57 -6.39 -4.27 -1.86
C SER A 57 -5.36 -3.59 -0.97
N VAL A 58 -4.56 -2.71 -1.56
CA VAL A 58 -3.53 -1.96 -0.84
C VAL A 58 -3.68 -0.50 -1.22
N GLN A 59 -3.78 0.35 -0.21
CA GLN A 59 -3.73 1.79 -0.34
C GLN A 59 -2.40 2.27 0.24
N VAL A 60 -1.66 3.05 -0.54
CA VAL A 60 -0.38 3.62 -0.12
C VAL A 60 -0.53 5.14 -0.08
N THR A 61 -0.16 5.72 1.05
CA THR A 61 -0.14 7.17 1.26
C THR A 61 1.32 7.61 1.39
N PRO A 62 1.93 8.19 0.34
CA PRO A 62 3.28 8.70 0.42
C PRO A 62 3.33 10.02 1.20
N ASN A 63 4.31 10.17 2.09
CA ASN A 63 4.57 11.42 2.81
C ASN A 63 5.49 12.37 2.02
N GLN A 64 5.54 12.21 0.69
CA GLN A 64 6.39 12.95 -0.24
C GLN A 64 5.59 13.28 -1.51
N ASP A 65 6.07 14.20 -2.35
CA ASP A 65 5.44 14.49 -3.65
C ASP A 65 5.73 13.38 -4.69
N ALA A 66 5.04 12.26 -4.51
CA ALA A 66 5.13 11.10 -5.35
C ALA A 66 3.73 10.53 -5.65
N VAL A 67 3.62 9.85 -6.78
CA VAL A 67 2.51 8.95 -7.07
C VAL A 67 2.95 7.55 -6.66
N ALA A 68 2.16 6.91 -5.79
CA ALA A 68 2.43 5.57 -5.29
C ALA A 68 1.56 4.54 -6.02
N TYR A 69 2.14 3.39 -6.36
CA TYR A 69 1.41 2.24 -6.86
C TYR A 69 2.05 0.93 -6.38
N VAL A 70 1.28 -0.15 -6.44
CA VAL A 70 1.69 -1.46 -5.91
C VAL A 70 1.87 -2.45 -7.05
N THR A 71 2.96 -3.20 -7.01
CA THR A 71 3.30 -4.27 -7.97
C THR A 71 3.66 -5.56 -7.23
N SER A 72 3.83 -6.66 -7.97
CA SER A 72 4.33 -7.95 -7.44
C SER A 72 3.55 -8.46 -6.22
N LYS A 73 2.22 -8.31 -6.23
CA LYS A 73 1.36 -8.78 -5.15
C LYS A 73 1.45 -10.30 -4.98
N SER A 74 1.60 -10.75 -3.74
CA SER A 74 1.71 -12.14 -3.35
C SER A 74 1.19 -12.35 -1.92
N GLN A 75 1.01 -13.60 -1.52
CA GLN A 75 0.59 -13.92 -0.14
C GLN A 75 1.62 -13.51 0.92
N THR A 76 2.89 -13.34 0.54
CA THR A 76 3.98 -13.02 1.49
C THR A 76 4.37 -11.54 1.49
N GLY A 77 3.82 -10.74 0.57
CA GLY A 77 4.25 -9.38 0.37
C GLY A 77 3.90 -8.78 -0.99
N PHE A 78 4.39 -7.56 -1.20
CA PHE A 78 4.21 -6.78 -2.43
C PHE A 78 5.29 -5.70 -2.52
N SER A 79 5.43 -5.09 -3.70
CA SER A 79 6.33 -3.97 -3.90
C SER A 79 5.55 -2.67 -3.97
N VAL A 80 5.97 -1.67 -3.19
CA VAL A 80 5.49 -0.30 -3.30
C VAL A 80 6.45 0.47 -4.19
N VAL A 81 5.93 1.06 -5.26
CA VAL A 81 6.70 1.92 -6.17
C VAL A 81 6.24 3.35 -6.00
N LEU A 82 7.19 4.25 -5.75
CA LEU A 82 7.00 5.68 -5.69
C LEU A 82 7.65 6.34 -6.90
N ASN A 83 6.85 6.98 -7.73
CA ASN A 83 7.35 7.82 -8.82
C ASN A 83 7.20 9.30 -8.44
N PRO A 84 8.26 10.11 -8.52
CA PRO A 84 8.12 11.55 -8.33
C PRO A 84 7.11 12.12 -9.33
N ARG A 85 6.25 13.03 -8.87
CA ARG A 85 5.17 13.60 -9.69
C ARG A 85 5.70 14.40 -10.89
N LEU A 86 6.88 14.99 -10.75
CA LEU A 86 7.58 15.74 -11.79
C LEU A 86 8.95 15.11 -12.04
N ALA A 87 9.36 15.04 -13.31
CA ALA A 87 10.64 14.45 -13.70
C ALA A 87 11.87 15.22 -13.16
N ALA A 88 11.70 16.48 -12.75
CA ALA A 88 12.77 17.27 -12.13
C ALA A 88 12.95 16.96 -10.63
N ASN A 89 11.97 16.32 -10.00
CA ASN A 89 12.00 16.06 -8.56
C ASN A 89 12.83 14.79 -8.27
N THR A 90 13.68 14.87 -7.26
CA THR A 90 14.37 13.71 -6.69
C THR A 90 13.67 13.34 -5.38
N LEU A 91 13.32 12.07 -5.21
CA LEU A 91 12.72 11.59 -3.96
C LEU A 91 13.80 11.43 -2.89
N ALA A 92 13.57 11.98 -1.71
CA ALA A 92 14.44 11.79 -0.55
C ALA A 92 14.10 10.47 0.16
N ALA A 93 15.02 10.02 1.03
CA ALA A 93 14.67 8.98 1.98
C ALA A 93 13.55 9.50 2.89
N GLY A 94 12.54 8.68 3.13
CA GLY A 94 11.33 9.10 3.83
C GLY A 94 10.49 7.91 4.24
N THR A 95 9.18 8.13 4.41
CA THR A 95 8.26 7.06 4.80
C THR A 95 6.98 7.05 3.99
N VAL A 96 6.31 5.90 3.98
CA VAL A 96 4.96 5.71 3.47
C VAL A 96 4.09 5.03 4.52
N ASP A 97 2.81 5.38 4.54
CA ASP A 97 1.80 4.64 5.31
C ASP A 97 1.01 3.75 4.36
N ILE A 98 0.72 2.52 4.79
CA ILE A 98 0.10 1.49 3.96
C ILE A 98 -1.09 0.89 4.71
N THR A 99 -2.24 0.90 4.06
CA THR A 99 -3.45 0.21 4.52
C THR A 99 -3.78 -0.94 3.58
N ILE A 100 -4.02 -2.12 4.14
CA ILE A 100 -4.38 -3.33 3.40
C ILE A 100 -5.81 -3.72 3.79
N PHE A 101 -6.62 -4.05 2.78
CA PHE A 101 -7.98 -4.53 2.94
C PHE A 101 -8.10 -5.90 2.27
N ALA A 102 -8.67 -6.87 2.99
CA ALA A 102 -8.79 -8.25 2.56
C ALA A 102 -10.13 -8.87 3.00
#